data_AF-A0A963R2H5-F1
#
_entry.id   AF-A0A963R2H5-F1
#
_cell.length_a   1.000
_cell.length_b   1.000
_cell.length_c   1.000
_cell.angle_alpha   90.00
_cell.angle_beta   90.00
_cell.angle_gamma   90.00
#
_symmetry.space_group_name_H-M   'P 1'
#
loop_
_entity.id
_entity.type
_entity.pdbx_description
1 polymer ?
#
loop_
_entity_poly.entity_id
_entity_poly.type
_entity_poly.pdbx_seq_one_letter_code
_entity_poly.pdbx_strand_id
1 'polypeptide(L)'
;EFAFNHPIEDVSKQTDGSLLVRTAGGLDLAADAVLVATGRKPKTQGLGLDSVGIELGSNGEIPVDDHNRTSCPSIYAVGDVTDRVQLTPVAIREGHAFADTVFGNAPRTVAYDHIPSAVFTQPPIASVGLTEVQARTVHGHVQVFKSDFRPMQNMFSDQAERGYYKLVVDPASDRVLGVHMLGPDAPEILQAVAIAVKAGLTKAQFDETVALHPSMAEELVLMR
;
A
#
# COMPACT_ATOMS: atom_id res chain seq x y z
N GLU A 1 6.00 -22.50 -2.82
CA GLU A 1 5.83 -22.61 -4.29
C GLU A 1 4.76 -21.62 -4.71
N PHE A 2 4.92 -20.94 -5.86
CA PHE A 2 3.92 -20.01 -6.38
C PHE A 2 3.32 -20.58 -7.67
N ALA A 3 2.00 -20.74 -7.71
CA ALA A 3 1.25 -21.18 -8.87
C ALA A 3 0.38 -20.02 -9.38
N PHE A 4 0.74 -19.45 -10.54
CA PHE A 4 -0.01 -18.36 -11.17
C PHE A 4 -0.95 -18.91 -12.24
N ASN A 5 -2.10 -18.25 -12.45
CA ASN A 5 -3.14 -18.69 -13.40
C ASN A 5 -3.79 -20.05 -13.05
N HIS A 6 -3.88 -20.37 -11.77
CA HIS A 6 -4.58 -21.55 -11.23
C HIS A 6 -5.79 -21.12 -10.38
N PRO A 7 -6.91 -20.69 -11.00
CA PRO A 7 -8.12 -20.38 -10.23
C PRO A 7 -8.62 -21.65 -9.53
N ILE A 8 -8.99 -21.51 -8.26
CA ILE A 8 -9.57 -22.59 -7.46
C ILE A 8 -11.02 -22.81 -7.89
N GLU A 9 -11.36 -24.04 -8.24
CA GLU A 9 -12.70 -24.43 -8.65
C GLU A 9 -13.48 -25.11 -7.52
N ASP A 10 -12.79 -25.93 -6.72
CA ASP A 10 -13.40 -26.71 -5.65
C ASP A 10 -12.42 -26.95 -4.50
N VAL A 11 -12.95 -27.03 -3.27
CA VAL A 11 -12.20 -27.43 -2.08
C VAL A 11 -13.03 -28.47 -1.34
N SER A 12 -12.58 -29.72 -1.35
CA SER A 12 -13.32 -30.85 -0.78
C SER A 12 -12.55 -31.53 0.35
N LYS A 13 -13.24 -31.79 1.46
CA LYS A 13 -12.67 -32.49 2.61
C LYS A 13 -12.58 -34.00 2.34
N GLN A 14 -11.41 -34.56 2.57
CA GLN A 14 -11.10 -35.96 2.36
C GLN A 14 -11.41 -36.80 3.62
N THR A 15 -11.39 -38.13 3.46
CA THR A 15 -11.72 -39.09 4.54
C THR A 15 -10.71 -39.07 5.68
N ASP A 16 -9.45 -38.74 5.41
CA ASP A 16 -8.38 -38.56 6.39
C ASP A 16 -8.41 -37.18 7.08
N GLY A 17 -9.33 -36.30 6.67
CA GLY A 17 -9.49 -34.96 7.21
C GLY A 17 -8.75 -33.86 6.45
N SER A 18 -7.88 -34.20 5.50
CA SER A 18 -7.20 -33.24 4.62
C SER A 18 -8.17 -32.55 3.66
N LEU A 19 -7.72 -31.47 3.02
CA LEU A 19 -8.45 -30.73 1.99
C LEU A 19 -7.80 -30.99 0.63
N LEU A 20 -8.63 -31.33 -0.36
CA LEU A 20 -8.23 -31.38 -1.76
C LEU A 20 -8.70 -30.10 -2.46
N VAL A 21 -7.75 -29.29 -2.91
CA VAL A 21 -7.99 -28.07 -3.70
C VAL A 21 -7.84 -28.42 -5.17
N ARG A 22 -8.92 -28.28 -5.94
CA ARG A 22 -8.92 -28.43 -7.39
C ARG A 22 -8.80 -27.08 -8.06
N THR A 23 -7.94 -26.99 -9.07
CA THR A 23 -7.75 -25.79 -9.87
C THR A 23 -8.09 -26.06 -11.32
N ALA A 24 -8.52 -25.02 -12.06
CA ALA A 24 -8.89 -25.15 -13.47
C ALA A 24 -7.75 -25.65 -14.39
N GLY A 25 -6.50 -25.65 -13.90
CA GLY A 25 -5.33 -26.18 -14.59
C GLY A 25 -5.10 -27.69 -14.40
N GLY A 26 -6.01 -28.40 -13.72
CA GLY A 26 -5.86 -29.83 -13.42
C GLY A 26 -4.81 -30.15 -12.35
N LEU A 27 -4.33 -29.13 -11.63
CA LEU A 27 -3.46 -29.29 -10.47
C LEU A 27 -4.34 -29.49 -9.24
N ASP A 28 -4.29 -30.71 -8.71
CA ASP A 28 -4.91 -31.12 -7.46
C ASP A 28 -3.89 -30.97 -6.32
N LEU A 29 -4.20 -30.16 -5.32
CA LEU A 29 -3.33 -29.87 -4.18
C LEU A 29 -3.96 -30.42 -2.90
N ALA A 30 -3.25 -31.32 -2.21
CA ALA A 30 -3.62 -31.75 -0.86
C ALA A 30 -3.04 -30.77 0.18
N ALA A 31 -3.86 -30.33 1.13
CA ALA A 31 -3.45 -29.42 2.19
C ALA A 31 -4.21 -29.69 3.49
N ASP A 32 -3.62 -29.40 4.65
CA ASP A 32 -4.32 -29.47 5.94
C ASP A 32 -5.23 -28.25 6.17
N ALA A 33 -4.91 -27.11 5.56
CA ALA A 33 -5.64 -25.86 5.67
C ALA A 33 -5.57 -25.04 4.38
N VAL A 34 -6.62 -24.25 4.14
CA VAL A 34 -6.70 -23.28 3.02
C VAL A 34 -7.00 -21.90 3.59
N LEU A 35 -6.11 -20.94 3.32
CA LEU A 35 -6.31 -19.53 3.64
C LEU A 35 -6.81 -18.78 2.40
N VAL A 36 -7.98 -18.14 2.52
CA VAL A 36 -8.56 -17.31 1.45
C VAL A 36 -8.24 -15.84 1.73
N ALA A 37 -7.38 -15.25 0.90
CA ALA A 37 -6.95 -13.85 1.01
C ALA A 37 -7.29 -13.06 -0.28
N THR A 38 -8.50 -13.22 -0.81
CA THR A 38 -8.93 -12.67 -2.12
C THR A 38 -9.49 -11.25 -2.07
N GLY A 39 -9.46 -10.60 -0.91
CA GLY A 39 -9.99 -9.25 -0.71
C GLY A 39 -10.93 -9.15 0.48
N ARG A 40 -11.43 -7.94 0.70
CA ARG A 40 -12.35 -7.58 1.79
C ARG A 40 -13.56 -6.88 1.22
N LYS A 41 -14.70 -6.97 1.91
CA LYS A 41 -15.92 -6.23 1.57
C LYS A 41 -16.26 -5.26 2.70
N PRO A 42 -16.73 -4.04 2.40
CA PRO A 42 -17.28 -3.13 3.40
C PRO A 42 -18.36 -3.82 4.25
N LYS A 43 -18.32 -3.59 5.56
CA LYS A 43 -19.28 -4.19 6.50
C LYS A 43 -20.49 -3.28 6.69
N THR A 44 -21.40 -3.28 5.71
CA THR A 44 -22.57 -2.37 5.66
C THR A 44 -23.91 -3.06 5.92
N GLN A 45 -23.93 -4.40 5.90
CA GLN A 45 -25.16 -5.17 6.15
C GLN A 45 -25.71 -4.95 7.56
N GLY A 46 -27.02 -4.68 7.65
CA GLY A 46 -27.72 -4.52 8.92
C GLY A 46 -27.53 -3.16 9.61
N LEU A 47 -26.90 -2.19 8.96
CA LEU A 47 -26.73 -0.83 9.49
C LEU A 47 -27.97 0.08 9.33
N GLY A 48 -28.98 -0.37 8.57
CA GLY A 48 -30.21 0.41 8.36
C GLY A 48 -30.03 1.64 7.45
N LEU A 49 -29.01 1.64 6.58
CA LEU A 49 -28.66 2.75 5.69
C LEU A 49 -29.82 3.15 4.77
N ASP A 50 -30.60 2.18 4.28
CA ASP A 50 -31.78 2.41 3.46
C ASP A 50 -32.83 3.27 4.19
N SER A 51 -32.96 3.11 5.51
CA SER A 51 -33.97 3.84 6.30
C SER A 51 -33.64 5.32 6.47
N VAL A 52 -32.37 5.69 6.25
CA VAL A 52 -31.86 7.08 6.31
C VAL A 52 -31.49 7.63 4.93
N GLY A 53 -31.82 6.91 3.85
CA GLY A 53 -31.58 7.34 2.47
C GLY A 53 -30.12 7.36 2.04
N ILE A 54 -29.28 6.51 2.64
CA ILE A 54 -27.88 6.32 2.22
C ILE A 54 -27.82 5.14 1.28
N GLU A 55 -27.63 5.41 -0.02
CA GLU A 55 -27.39 4.40 -1.03
C GLU A 55 -25.93 3.93 -0.99
N LEU A 56 -25.71 2.62 -1.09
CA LEU A 56 -24.38 2.04 -1.17
C LEU A 56 -23.78 2.18 -2.58
N GLY A 57 -22.45 2.25 -2.65
CA GLY A 57 -21.73 2.18 -3.91
C GLY A 57 -21.64 0.76 -4.49
N SER A 58 -20.95 0.61 -5.62
CA SER A 58 -20.94 -0.64 -6.39
C SER A 58 -20.24 -1.80 -5.67
N ASN A 59 -19.35 -1.51 -4.71
CA ASN A 59 -18.64 -2.50 -3.90
C ASN A 59 -19.33 -2.72 -2.53
N GLY A 60 -20.48 -2.09 -2.29
CA GLY A 60 -21.20 -2.14 -1.01
C GLY A 60 -20.66 -1.15 0.03
N GLU A 61 -19.82 -0.21 -0.38
CA GLU A 61 -19.24 0.87 0.41
C GLU A 61 -20.24 1.99 0.70
N ILE A 62 -19.99 2.76 1.76
CA ILE A 62 -20.74 3.99 2.06
C ILE A 62 -20.08 5.15 1.30
N PRO A 63 -20.72 5.76 0.28
CA PRO A 63 -20.17 6.89 -0.43
C PRO A 63 -20.08 8.11 0.50
N VAL A 64 -18.96 8.84 0.39
CA VAL A 64 -18.67 10.00 1.24
C VAL A 64 -17.97 11.12 0.47
N ASP A 65 -18.23 12.36 0.86
CA ASP A 65 -17.52 13.55 0.38
C ASP A 65 -16.09 13.68 0.99
N ASP A 66 -15.32 14.69 0.58
CA ASP A 66 -13.95 14.93 1.07
C ASP A 66 -13.86 15.17 2.59
N HIS A 67 -14.99 15.48 3.24
CA HIS A 67 -15.12 15.65 4.69
C HIS A 67 -15.69 14.41 5.39
N ASN A 68 -15.70 13.25 4.71
CA ASN A 68 -16.19 11.97 5.22
C ASN A 68 -17.70 11.95 5.51
N ARG A 69 -18.47 12.86 4.91
CA ARG A 69 -19.92 12.98 5.11
C ARG A 69 -20.66 12.16 4.07
N THR A 70 -21.70 11.46 4.51
CA THR A 70 -22.58 10.69 3.62
C THR A 70 -23.62 11.59 2.93
N SER A 71 -24.52 11.00 2.13
CA SER A 71 -25.69 11.70 1.58
C SER A 71 -26.64 12.25 2.67
N CYS A 72 -26.63 11.67 3.87
CA CYS A 72 -27.34 12.17 5.03
C CYS A 72 -26.43 13.17 5.79
N PRO A 73 -26.79 14.47 5.88
CA PRO A 73 -25.88 15.49 6.43
C PRO A 73 -25.41 15.28 7.88
N SER A 74 -26.17 14.52 8.67
CA SER A 74 -25.84 14.19 10.07
C SER A 74 -25.06 12.89 10.24
N ILE A 75 -24.79 12.15 9.16
CA ILE A 75 -24.12 10.84 9.20
C ILE A 75 -22.81 10.91 8.41
N TYR A 76 -21.76 10.37 9.03
CA TYR A 76 -20.40 10.33 8.51
C TYR A 76 -19.89 8.89 8.51
N ALA A 77 -18.93 8.58 7.65
CA ALA A 77 -18.29 7.27 7.56
C ALA A 77 -16.79 7.43 7.28
N VAL A 78 -15.97 6.63 7.98
CA VAL A 78 -14.50 6.64 7.87
C VAL A 78 -13.96 5.21 7.88
N GLY A 79 -12.76 5.02 7.36
CA GLY A 79 -12.06 3.75 7.28
C GLY A 79 -12.62 2.81 6.22
N ASP A 80 -12.35 1.51 6.39
CA ASP A 80 -12.63 0.47 5.41
C ASP A 80 -14.08 0.43 4.88
N VAL A 81 -15.07 0.96 5.62
CA VAL A 81 -16.48 0.97 5.20
C VAL A 81 -16.73 1.89 4.01
N THR A 82 -15.85 2.85 3.75
CA THR A 82 -15.93 3.78 2.61
C THR A 82 -15.19 3.27 1.37
N ASP A 83 -14.52 2.12 1.46
CA ASP A 83 -13.71 1.52 0.39
C ASP A 83 -12.72 2.48 -0.30
N ARG A 84 -12.15 3.42 0.47
CA ARG A 84 -11.06 4.29 0.02
C ARG A 84 -9.72 3.57 0.17
N VAL A 85 -8.84 4.02 1.07
CA VAL A 85 -7.57 3.35 1.37
C VAL A 85 -7.71 2.57 2.67
N GLN A 86 -7.71 1.24 2.57
CA GLN A 86 -7.93 0.30 3.68
C GLN A 86 -6.67 0.12 4.55
N LEU A 87 -6.20 1.21 5.16
CA LEU A 87 -5.04 1.24 6.07
C LEU A 87 -5.39 1.93 7.38
N THR A 88 -4.98 1.33 8.49
CA THR A 88 -5.25 1.87 9.85
C THR A 88 -4.84 3.34 10.02
N PRO A 89 -3.64 3.79 9.60
CA PRO A 89 -3.26 5.21 9.73
C PRO A 89 -4.16 6.16 8.95
N VAL A 90 -4.77 5.71 7.85
CA VAL A 90 -5.70 6.50 7.04
C VAL A 90 -7.01 6.67 7.81
N ALA A 91 -7.59 5.57 8.31
CA ALA A 91 -8.82 5.64 9.12
C ALA A 91 -8.66 6.53 10.38
N ILE A 92 -7.49 6.48 11.03
CA ILE A 92 -7.17 7.38 12.15
C ILE A 92 -7.18 8.85 11.71
N ARG A 93 -6.55 9.17 10.56
CA ARG A 93 -6.53 10.54 10.02
C ARG A 93 -7.92 11.02 9.59
N GLU A 94 -8.72 10.15 9.01
CA GLU A 94 -10.11 10.44 8.64
C GLU A 94 -10.97 10.73 9.87
N GLY A 95 -10.82 9.92 10.93
CA GLY A 95 -11.50 10.15 12.21
C GLY A 95 -11.09 11.46 12.88
N HIS A 96 -9.80 11.81 12.86
CA HIS A 96 -9.33 13.11 13.34
C HIS A 96 -9.89 14.26 12.51
N ALA A 97 -9.87 14.15 11.17
CA ALA A 97 -10.42 15.18 10.29
C ALA A 97 -11.93 15.40 10.53
N PHE A 98 -12.68 14.31 10.76
CA PHE A 98 -14.07 14.38 11.17
C PHE A 98 -14.23 15.14 12.51
N ALA A 99 -13.48 14.74 13.55
CA ALA A 99 -13.59 15.36 14.87
C ALA A 99 -13.25 16.86 14.86
N ASP A 100 -12.17 17.24 14.16
CA ASP A 100 -11.75 18.63 13.97
C ASP A 100 -12.82 19.45 13.24
N THR A 101 -13.42 18.87 12.19
CA THR A 101 -14.43 19.54 11.36
C THR A 101 -15.76 19.72 12.10
N VAL A 102 -16.26 18.69 12.77
CA VAL A 102 -17.60 18.68 13.37
C VAL A 102 -17.62 19.30 14.76
N PHE A 103 -16.57 19.09 15.56
CA PHE A 103 -16.52 19.53 16.96
C PHE A 103 -15.46 20.60 17.23
N GLY A 104 -14.41 20.67 16.39
CA GLY A 104 -13.26 21.56 16.60
C GLY A 104 -13.36 22.93 15.94
N ASN A 105 -14.38 23.20 15.12
CA ASN A 105 -14.46 24.39 14.24
C ASN A 105 -13.21 24.57 13.37
N ALA A 106 -12.53 23.47 13.02
CA ALA A 106 -11.32 23.47 12.20
C ALA A 106 -11.51 22.49 11.03
N PRO A 107 -12.26 22.87 9.98
CA PRO A 107 -12.53 22.00 8.85
C PRO A 107 -11.24 21.46 8.23
N ARG A 108 -11.14 20.14 8.12
CA ARG A 108 -9.97 19.43 7.61
C ARG A 108 -10.39 18.27 6.72
N THR A 109 -9.59 18.02 5.68
CA THR A 109 -9.71 16.83 4.83
C THR A 109 -8.45 15.98 4.92
N VAL A 110 -8.53 14.74 4.45
CA VAL A 110 -7.38 13.83 4.37
C VAL A 110 -6.80 13.87 2.96
N ALA A 111 -5.50 14.09 2.87
CA ALA A 111 -4.77 14.04 1.61
C ALA A 111 -4.40 12.58 1.32
N TYR A 112 -4.99 12.00 0.27
CA TYR A 112 -4.77 10.59 -0.11
C TYR A 112 -3.58 10.39 -1.05
N ASP A 113 -2.92 11.46 -1.46
CA ASP A 113 -1.67 11.44 -2.20
C ASP A 113 -0.49 11.11 -1.27
N HIS A 114 0.43 10.29 -1.78
CA HIS A 114 1.68 9.90 -1.10
C HIS A 114 1.47 9.21 0.26
N ILE A 115 0.41 8.43 0.43
CA ILE A 115 0.26 7.54 1.59
C ILE A 115 1.34 6.43 1.49
N PRO A 116 2.27 6.31 2.46
CA PRO A 116 3.20 5.21 2.48
C PRO A 116 2.49 3.91 2.85
N SER A 117 2.93 2.80 2.26
CA SER A 117 2.42 1.47 2.57
C SER A 117 3.55 0.46 2.62
N ALA A 118 3.33 -0.63 3.35
CA ALA A 118 4.26 -1.74 3.45
C ALA A 118 3.52 -3.08 3.39
N VAL A 119 4.17 -4.07 2.78
CA VAL A 119 3.77 -5.47 2.80
C VAL A 119 4.88 -6.23 3.51
N PHE A 120 4.54 -6.87 4.63
CA PHE A 120 5.49 -7.58 5.48
C PHE A 120 5.73 -9.02 4.97
N THR A 121 6.16 -9.13 3.70
CA THR A 121 6.71 -10.36 3.11
C THR A 121 8.13 -10.62 3.61
N GLN A 122 8.73 -11.72 3.16
CA GLN A 122 10.14 -12.00 3.37
C GLN A 122 10.89 -12.03 2.03
N PRO A 123 11.72 -11.01 1.71
CA PRO A 123 11.91 -9.76 2.46
C PRO A 123 10.71 -8.80 2.33
N PRO A 124 10.57 -7.80 3.24
CA PRO A 124 9.49 -6.81 3.19
C PRO A 124 9.55 -5.91 1.94
N ILE A 125 8.38 -5.40 1.55
CA ILE A 125 8.22 -4.41 0.49
C ILE A 125 7.62 -3.15 1.11
N ALA A 126 8.09 -1.98 0.72
CA ALA A 126 7.55 -0.71 1.15
C ALA A 126 7.55 0.29 -0.02
N SER A 127 6.49 1.08 -0.18
CA SER A 127 6.42 2.11 -1.22
C SER A 127 5.61 3.33 -0.84
N VAL A 128 5.93 4.45 -1.48
CA VAL A 128 5.20 5.72 -1.39
C VAL A 128 5.17 6.41 -2.75
N GLY A 129 4.07 7.06 -3.08
CA GLY A 129 3.91 7.83 -4.32
C GLY A 129 3.61 6.95 -5.55
N LEU A 130 3.94 7.46 -6.74
CA LEU A 130 3.56 6.82 -8.00
C LEU A 130 4.47 5.63 -8.33
N THR A 131 3.87 4.56 -8.83
CA THR A 131 4.61 3.55 -9.62
C THR A 131 5.12 4.17 -10.92
N GLU A 132 6.12 3.53 -11.55
CA GLU A 132 6.62 3.99 -12.86
C GLU A 132 5.51 4.02 -13.91
N VAL A 133 4.61 3.04 -13.93
CA VAL A 133 3.50 2.97 -14.91
C VAL A 133 2.53 4.13 -14.70
N GLN A 134 2.14 4.40 -13.44
CA GLN A 134 1.27 5.53 -13.11
C GLN A 134 1.96 6.86 -13.45
N ALA A 135 3.23 7.01 -13.10
CA ALA A 135 3.98 8.24 -13.37
C ALA A 135 4.12 8.50 -14.88
N ARG A 136 4.38 7.47 -15.70
CA ARG A 136 4.39 7.59 -17.17
C ARG A 136 3.01 7.94 -17.73
N THR A 137 1.94 7.46 -17.12
CA THR A 137 0.57 7.79 -17.55
C THR A 137 0.24 9.27 -17.31
N VAL A 138 0.70 9.83 -16.19
CA VAL A 138 0.40 11.21 -15.78
C VAL A 138 1.38 12.22 -16.39
N HIS A 139 2.68 11.90 -16.43
CA HIS A 139 3.76 12.83 -16.81
C HIS A 139 4.40 12.51 -18.17
N GLY A 140 4.05 11.38 -18.80
CA GLY A 140 4.69 10.91 -20.03
C GLY A 140 6.08 10.32 -19.76
N HIS A 141 7.12 11.13 -19.91
CA HIS A 141 8.50 10.68 -19.69
C HIS A 141 8.87 10.80 -18.21
N VAL A 142 9.53 9.77 -17.67
CA VAL A 142 10.04 9.75 -16.29
C VAL A 142 11.45 9.19 -16.27
N GLN A 143 12.25 9.64 -15.31
CA GLN A 143 13.55 9.07 -14.99
C GLN A 143 13.41 8.05 -13.87
N VAL A 144 14.17 6.96 -13.96
CA VAL A 144 14.12 5.86 -13.00
C VAL A 144 15.53 5.54 -12.53
N PHE A 145 15.74 5.67 -11.23
CA PHE A 145 17.00 5.31 -10.57
C PHE A 145 16.79 4.02 -9.79
N LYS A 146 17.79 3.13 -9.81
CA LYS A 146 17.69 1.80 -9.21
C LYS A 146 18.98 1.47 -8.47
N SER A 147 18.86 0.85 -7.31
CA SER A 147 19.98 0.16 -6.65
C SER A 147 19.58 -1.28 -6.36
N ASP A 148 20.49 -2.20 -6.67
CA ASP A 148 20.33 -3.64 -6.47
C ASP A 148 21.59 -4.17 -5.77
N PHE A 149 21.43 -4.57 -4.52
CA PHE A 149 22.54 -4.80 -3.60
C PHE A 149 22.28 -5.97 -2.66
N ARG A 150 23.31 -6.38 -1.92
CA ARG A 150 23.20 -7.38 -0.85
C ARG A 150 23.31 -6.66 0.49
N PRO A 151 22.27 -6.68 1.35
CA PRO A 151 22.35 -6.12 2.69
C PRO A 151 23.53 -6.72 3.46
N MET A 152 24.30 -5.88 4.16
CA MET A 152 25.48 -6.32 4.90
C MET A 152 25.16 -7.40 5.93
N GLN A 153 24.01 -7.30 6.60
CA GLN A 153 23.54 -8.30 7.56
C GLN A 153 23.33 -9.70 6.94
N ASN A 154 23.09 -9.76 5.63
CA ASN A 154 22.88 -11.03 4.92
C ASN A 154 24.17 -11.57 4.28
N MET A 155 25.30 -10.86 4.36
CA MET A 155 26.56 -11.29 3.71
C MET A 155 27.15 -12.57 4.31
N PHE A 156 26.81 -12.90 5.55
CA PHE A 156 27.27 -14.11 6.25
C PHE A 156 26.17 -15.17 6.41
N SER A 157 24.98 -14.93 5.84
CA SER A 157 23.88 -15.87 5.83
C SER A 157 23.94 -16.76 4.59
N ASP A 158 23.59 -18.04 4.74
CA ASP A 158 23.42 -18.95 3.60
C ASP A 158 22.22 -18.55 2.70
N GLN A 159 21.35 -17.67 3.20
CA GLN A 159 20.24 -17.08 2.46
C GLN A 159 20.60 -15.69 1.96
N ALA A 160 20.97 -15.60 0.68
CA ALA A 160 21.34 -14.36 0.02
C ALA A 160 20.10 -13.54 -0.41
N GLU A 161 19.30 -13.06 0.54
CA GLU A 161 18.23 -12.09 0.26
C GLU A 161 18.84 -10.79 -0.31
N ARG A 162 18.30 -10.30 -1.43
CA ARG A 162 18.74 -9.07 -2.09
C ARG A 162 17.90 -7.88 -1.65
N GLY A 163 18.53 -6.71 -1.57
CA GLY A 163 17.87 -5.41 -1.45
C GLY A 163 17.68 -4.81 -2.84
N TYR A 164 16.53 -4.20 -3.09
CA TYR A 164 16.24 -3.52 -4.35
C TYR A 164 15.45 -2.24 -4.10
N TYR A 165 16.03 -1.10 -4.43
CA TYR A 165 15.37 0.21 -4.30
C TYR A 165 15.19 0.86 -5.66
N LYS A 166 14.12 1.63 -5.80
CA LYS A 166 13.76 2.34 -7.03
C LYS A 166 13.17 3.70 -6.72
N LEU A 167 13.71 4.74 -7.35
CA LEU A 167 13.14 6.09 -7.38
C LEU A 167 12.51 6.33 -8.76
N VAL A 168 11.35 6.99 -8.76
CA VAL A 168 10.67 7.50 -9.96
C VAL A 168 10.69 9.01 -9.89
N VAL A 169 11.27 9.66 -10.90
CA VAL A 169 11.57 11.10 -10.90
C VAL A 169 10.97 11.76 -12.14
N ASP A 170 10.37 12.93 -11.96
CA ASP A 170 9.97 13.79 -13.07
C ASP A 170 11.20 14.54 -13.62
N PRO A 171 11.63 14.31 -14.87
CA PRO A 171 12.80 14.98 -15.44
C PRO A 171 12.63 16.49 -15.63
N ALA A 172 11.40 17.00 -15.70
CA ALA A 172 11.16 18.43 -15.91
C ALA A 172 11.36 19.24 -14.63
N SER A 173 10.92 18.72 -13.49
CA SER A 173 10.99 19.38 -12.18
C SER A 173 12.04 18.80 -11.23
N ASP A 174 12.68 17.69 -11.62
CA ASP A 174 13.57 16.88 -10.79
C ASP A 174 12.90 16.28 -9.53
N ARG A 175 11.57 16.39 -9.39
CA ARG A 175 10.84 15.92 -8.20
C ARG A 175 10.78 14.40 -8.14
N VAL A 176 11.01 13.85 -6.95
CA VAL A 176 10.80 12.43 -6.67
C VAL A 176 9.29 12.16 -6.56
N LEU A 177 8.73 11.47 -7.55
CA LEU A 177 7.31 11.13 -7.65
C LEU A 177 6.92 9.88 -6.86
N GLY A 178 7.88 8.96 -6.66
CA GLY A 178 7.66 7.75 -5.90
C GLY A 178 8.95 7.01 -5.56
N VAL A 179 8.91 6.28 -4.44
CA VAL A 179 10.00 5.46 -3.94
C VAL A 179 9.46 4.07 -3.64
N HIS A 180 10.17 3.05 -4.10
CA HIS A 180 9.79 1.63 -3.96
C HIS A 180 10.99 0.86 -3.44
N MET A 181 10.80 0.08 -2.39
CA MET A 181 11.85 -0.58 -1.64
C MET A 181 11.47 -2.03 -1.40
N LEU A 182 12.40 -2.95 -1.67
CA LEU A 182 12.38 -4.34 -1.29
C LEU A 182 13.63 -4.60 -0.47
N GLY A 183 13.48 -5.16 0.73
CA GLY A 183 14.61 -5.52 1.56
C GLY A 183 14.27 -5.45 3.04
N PRO A 184 15.17 -5.95 3.90
CA PRO A 184 15.03 -5.79 5.33
C PRO A 184 14.89 -4.30 5.70
N ASP A 185 14.14 -4.01 6.76
CA ASP A 185 13.91 -2.66 7.30
C ASP A 185 13.33 -1.63 6.31
N ALA A 186 12.94 -2.03 5.09
CA ALA A 186 12.32 -1.15 4.12
C ALA A 186 11.10 -0.38 4.67
N PRO A 187 10.19 -0.99 5.47
CA PRO A 187 9.07 -0.26 6.09
C PRO A 187 9.51 0.87 7.02
N GLU A 188 10.56 0.63 7.82
CA GLU A 188 11.10 1.62 8.78
C GLU A 188 11.76 2.78 8.05
N ILE A 189 12.60 2.49 7.05
CA ILE A 189 13.27 3.52 6.26
C ILE A 189 12.26 4.34 5.46
N LEU A 190 11.28 3.68 4.84
CA LEU A 190 10.30 4.35 3.97
C LEU A 190 9.49 5.41 4.71
N GLN A 191 9.16 5.21 6.00
CA GLN A 191 8.38 6.20 6.75
C GLN A 191 9.05 7.58 6.79
N ALA A 192 10.39 7.63 6.90
CA ALA A 192 11.15 8.88 6.82
C ALA A 192 11.17 9.42 5.37
N VAL A 193 11.37 8.56 4.38
CA VAL A 193 11.38 8.93 2.95
C VAL A 193 10.03 9.50 2.48
N ALA A 194 8.93 8.97 3.02
CA ALA A 194 7.58 9.44 2.71
C ALA A 194 7.40 10.93 3.05
N ILE A 195 8.07 11.44 4.08
CA ILE A 195 8.08 12.85 4.44
C ILE A 195 8.75 13.66 3.31
N ALA A 196 9.89 13.21 2.78
CA ALA A 196 10.60 13.86 1.69
C ALA A 196 9.77 13.87 0.38
N VAL A 197 9.14 12.74 0.04
CA VAL A 197 8.27 12.63 -1.14
C VAL A 197 7.05 13.55 -0.99
N LYS A 198 6.41 13.57 0.18
CA LYS A 198 5.27 14.47 0.47
C LYS A 198 5.67 15.94 0.42
N ALA A 199 6.88 16.28 0.87
CA ALA A 199 7.45 17.62 0.76
C ALA A 199 7.82 18.01 -0.69
N GLY A 200 7.83 17.04 -1.61
CA GLY A 200 8.13 17.25 -3.01
C GLY A 200 9.61 17.50 -3.30
N LEU A 201 10.52 16.93 -2.49
CA LEU A 201 11.95 17.09 -2.68
C LEU A 201 12.42 16.55 -4.03
N THR A 202 13.49 17.15 -4.55
CA THR A 202 14.09 16.79 -5.83
C THR A 202 15.16 15.71 -5.68
N LYS A 203 15.52 15.03 -6.78
CA LYS A 203 16.62 14.06 -6.80
C LYS A 203 17.95 14.72 -6.43
N ALA A 204 18.19 15.95 -6.88
CA ALA A 204 19.36 16.73 -6.46
C ALA A 204 19.42 16.91 -4.94
N GLN A 205 18.30 17.17 -4.27
CA GLN A 205 18.26 17.31 -2.80
C GLN A 205 18.51 15.98 -2.07
N PHE A 206 18.13 14.84 -2.68
CA PHE A 206 18.55 13.53 -2.18
C PHE A 206 20.08 13.38 -2.29
N ASP A 207 20.68 13.76 -3.42
CA ASP A 207 22.12 13.61 -3.69
C ASP A 207 23.01 14.56 -2.88
N GLU A 208 22.48 15.73 -2.48
CA GLU A 208 23.17 16.66 -1.58
C GLU A 208 23.30 16.11 -0.14
N THR A 209 22.53 15.08 0.21
CA THR A 209 22.56 14.48 1.55
C THR A 209 23.75 13.53 1.68
N VAL A 210 24.61 13.78 2.68
CA VAL A 210 25.74 12.90 2.99
C VAL A 210 25.23 11.53 3.47
N ALA A 211 25.74 10.47 2.86
CA ALA A 211 25.42 9.08 3.22
C ALA A 211 25.81 8.72 4.67
N LEU A 212 24.95 7.97 5.34
CA LEU A 212 25.25 7.34 6.63
C LEU A 212 25.74 5.91 6.38
N HIS A 213 27.01 5.66 6.64
CA HIS A 213 27.66 4.39 6.32
C HIS A 213 28.06 3.59 7.58
N PRO A 214 27.83 2.26 7.63
CA PRO A 214 27.05 1.46 6.69
C PRO A 214 25.55 1.50 7.02
N SER A 215 24.67 1.72 6.04
CA SER A 215 23.23 1.53 6.19
C SER A 215 22.56 1.19 4.86
N MET A 216 21.45 0.44 4.87
CA MET A 216 20.71 0.23 3.62
C MET A 216 20.10 1.53 3.10
N ALA A 217 19.70 2.43 4.01
CA ALA A 217 19.11 3.72 3.66
C ALA A 217 20.06 4.62 2.85
N GLU A 218 21.38 4.45 2.98
CA GLU A 218 22.36 5.24 2.23
C GLU A 218 22.23 5.07 0.72
N GLU A 219 21.73 3.92 0.26
CA GLU A 219 21.47 3.65 -1.16
C GLU A 219 20.51 4.68 -1.79
N LEU A 220 19.62 5.29 -1.01
CA LEU A 220 18.68 6.31 -1.50
C LEU A 220 19.36 7.60 -1.97
N VAL A 221 20.56 7.90 -1.45
CA VAL A 221 21.30 9.14 -1.72
C VAL A 221 22.54 8.90 -2.58
N LEU A 222 22.75 7.66 -3.05
CA LEU A 222 23.91 7.26 -3.86
C LEU A 222 23.56 6.83 -5.29
N MET A 223 22.27 6.74 -5.65
CA MET A 223 21.84 6.29 -6.99
C MET A 223 22.20 7.30 -8.08
N ARG A 224 22.64 6.79 -9.24
CA ARG A 224 22.98 7.58 -10.43
C ARG A 224 22.27 7.07 -11.67
#